data_AF-A0A8T2S7D7-F1
#
_entry.id   AF-A0A8T2S7D7-F1
#
_cell.length_a   1.000
_cell.length_b   1.000
_cell.length_c   1.000
_cell.angle_alpha   90.00
_cell.angle_beta   90.00
_cell.angle_gamma   90.00
#
_symmetry.space_group_name_H-M   'P 1'
#
loop_
_entity.id
_entity.type
_entity.pdbx_description
1 polymer ?
#
loop_
_entity_poly.entity_id
_entity_poly.type
_entity_poly.pdbx_seq_one_letter_code
_entity_poly.pdbx_strand_id
1 'polypeptide(L)'
;MRAQVAKLGLAAVLAYGLFDGITYTTFFVLAFLGYEKSTGKNPAANIQALIGIVILMWTGNNVTRPFRVAGAAALAPIVDKALQKIQKTLNLPNQVFAFMAVVATVASLCLLVVGLLILSRWGK
;
A
#
# COMPACT_ATOMS: atom_id res chain seq x y z
N MET A 1 -17.81 25.34 1.08
CA MET A 1 -16.34 25.07 1.04
C MET A 1 -15.90 23.93 1.96
N ARG A 2 -16.20 23.92 3.27
CA ARG A 2 -15.72 22.85 4.21
C ARG A 2 -16.04 21.41 3.79
N ALA A 3 -17.25 21.13 3.32
CA ALA A 3 -17.66 19.77 2.92
C ALA A 3 -16.94 19.25 1.66
N GLN A 4 -16.63 20.12 0.69
CA GLN A 4 -15.84 19.75 -0.49
C GLN A 4 -14.38 19.49 -0.12
N VAL A 5 -13.81 20.32 0.77
CA VAL A 5 -12.46 20.11 1.31
C VAL A 5 -12.35 18.80 2.09
N ALA A 6 -13.37 18.46 2.90
CA ALA A 6 -13.41 17.19 3.62
C ALA A 6 -13.48 15.96 2.69
N LYS A 7 -14.28 16.02 1.61
CA LYS A 7 -14.35 14.95 0.60
C LYS A 7 -13.03 14.79 -0.16
N LEU A 8 -12.46 15.91 -0.62
CA LEU A 8 -11.17 15.91 -1.30
C LEU A 8 -10.03 15.46 -0.37
N GLY A 9 -10.11 15.76 0.92
CA GLY A 9 -9.20 15.27 1.95
C GLY A 9 -9.26 13.75 2.10
N LEU A 10 -10.46 13.17 2.18
CA LEU A 10 -10.66 11.71 2.20
C LEU A 10 -10.13 11.03 0.94
N ALA A 11 -10.39 11.60 -0.23
CA ALA A 11 -9.90 11.09 -1.50
C ALA A 11 -8.36 11.20 -1.63
N ALA A 12 -7.77 12.30 -1.15
CA ALA A 12 -6.32 12.49 -1.12
C ALA A 12 -5.63 11.51 -0.16
N VAL A 13 -6.22 11.28 1.02
CA VAL A 13 -5.75 10.25 1.97
C VAL A 13 -5.82 8.87 1.35
N LEU A 14 -6.92 8.53 0.66
CA LEU A 14 -7.03 7.24 -0.03
C LEU A 14 -6.00 7.11 -1.15
N ALA A 15 -5.86 8.13 -1.99
CA ALA A 15 -4.90 8.14 -3.08
C ALA A 15 -3.48 7.94 -2.54
N TYR A 16 -3.12 8.65 -1.47
CA TYR A 16 -1.84 8.49 -0.81
C TYR A 16 -1.67 7.08 -0.23
N GLY A 17 -2.69 6.54 0.45
CA GLY A 17 -2.67 5.18 1.00
C GLY A 17 -2.52 4.10 -0.07
N LEU A 18 -3.14 4.28 -1.25
CA LEU A 18 -2.96 3.40 -2.41
C LEU A 18 -1.51 3.41 -2.89
N PHE A 19 -0.93 4.60 -3.07
CA PHE A 19 0.47 4.73 -3.45
C PHE A 19 1.40 4.12 -2.40
N ASP A 20 1.18 4.41 -1.12
CA ASP A 20 1.97 3.90 0.00
C ASP A 20 1.91 2.38 0.09
N GLY A 21 0.72 1.78 0.00
CA GLY A 21 0.54 0.33 -0.01
C GLY A 21 1.27 -0.35 -1.16
N ILE A 22 1.17 0.20 -2.37
CA ILE A 22 1.87 -0.32 -3.56
C ILE A 22 3.38 -0.19 -3.40
N THR A 23 3.89 0.97 -2.99
CA THR A 23 5.35 1.18 -2.88
C THR A 23 5.96 0.37 -1.76
N TYR A 24 5.34 0.32 -0.57
CA TYR A 24 5.81 -0.51 0.53
C TYR A 24 5.84 -1.99 0.14
N THR A 25 4.76 -2.50 -0.47
CA THR A 25 4.70 -3.91 -0.89
C THR A 25 5.76 -4.20 -1.95
N THR A 26 5.93 -3.32 -2.94
CA THR A 26 6.92 -3.50 -4.01
C THR A 26 8.34 -3.49 -3.47
N PHE A 27 8.70 -2.50 -2.67
CA PHE A 27 10.04 -2.41 -2.09
C PHE A 27 10.33 -3.57 -1.14
N PHE A 28 9.34 -4.03 -0.36
CA PHE A 28 9.49 -5.23 0.46
C PHE A 28 9.81 -6.45 -0.38
N VAL A 29 9.00 -6.72 -1.42
CA VAL A 29 9.17 -7.88 -2.30
C VAL A 29 10.53 -7.83 -3.00
N LEU A 30 10.93 -6.66 -3.52
CA LEU A 30 12.22 -6.48 -4.18
C LEU A 30 13.40 -6.69 -3.22
N ALA A 31 13.32 -6.14 -2.01
CA ALA A 31 14.36 -6.30 -1.00
C ALA A 31 14.45 -7.76 -0.52
N PHE A 32 13.31 -8.43 -0.32
CA PHE A 32 13.22 -9.83 0.09
C PHE A 32 13.83 -10.75 -0.98
N LEU A 33 13.36 -10.64 -2.23
CA LEU A 33 13.86 -11.46 -3.34
C LEU A 33 15.31 -11.11 -3.71
N GLY A 34 15.70 -9.84 -3.60
CA GLY A 34 17.08 -9.40 -3.81
C GLY A 34 18.03 -10.02 -2.78
N TYR A 35 17.63 -10.08 -1.51
CA TYR A 35 18.40 -10.74 -0.46
C TYR A 35 18.51 -12.25 -0.72
N GLU A 36 17.39 -12.93 -1.03
CA GLU A 36 17.36 -14.36 -1.33
C GLU A 36 18.29 -14.68 -2.51
N LYS A 37 18.22 -13.90 -3.59
CA LYS A 37 19.08 -14.07 -4.78
C LYS A 37 20.56 -13.83 -4.50
N SER A 38 20.89 -12.85 -3.66
CA SER A 38 22.29 -12.48 -3.37
C SER A 38 22.95 -13.45 -2.39
N THR A 39 22.20 -13.96 -1.42
CA THR A 39 22.76 -14.76 -0.31
C THR A 39 22.48 -16.26 -0.42
N GLY A 40 21.50 -16.66 -1.25
CA GLY A 40 20.98 -18.02 -1.31
C GLY A 40 20.23 -18.45 -0.05
N LYS A 41 20.00 -17.54 0.90
CA LYS A 41 19.38 -17.81 2.20
C LYS A 41 17.99 -17.20 2.26
N ASN A 42 17.08 -17.90 2.91
CA ASN A 42 15.75 -17.40 3.19
C ASN A 42 15.81 -16.29 4.27
N PRO A 43 15.43 -15.04 3.96
CA PRO A 43 15.45 -13.96 4.93
C PRO A 43 14.43 -14.14 6.06
N ALA A 44 13.35 -14.91 5.84
CA ALA A 44 12.37 -15.21 6.89
C ALA A 44 12.94 -16.12 7.99
N ALA A 45 14.00 -16.88 7.70
CA ALA A 45 14.69 -17.72 8.67
C ALA A 45 15.73 -16.94 9.51
N ASN A 46 16.03 -15.68 9.16
CA ASN A 46 17.00 -14.86 9.85
C ASN A 46 16.42 -13.47 10.18
N ILE A 47 16.11 -13.27 11.46
CA ILE A 47 15.51 -12.02 11.95
C ILE A 47 16.36 -10.78 11.63
N GLN A 48 17.70 -10.89 11.65
CA GLN A 48 18.58 -9.77 11.33
C GLN A 48 18.48 -9.39 9.84
N ALA A 49 18.39 -10.38 8.95
CA ALA A 49 18.18 -10.17 7.53
C ALA A 49 16.80 -9.53 7.26
N LEU A 50 15.77 -10.01 7.96
CA LEU A 50 14.42 -9.46 7.85
C LEU A 50 14.37 -7.99 8.30
N ILE A 51 15.02 -7.65 9.42
CA ILE A 51 15.14 -6.26 9.88
C ILE A 51 15.87 -5.40 8.82
N GLY A 52 16.95 -5.91 8.24
CA GLY A 52 17.67 -5.23 7.15
C GLY A 52 16.78 -4.95 5.93
N ILE A 53 15.95 -5.92 5.52
CA ILE A 53 14.96 -5.76 4.44
C ILE A 53 13.94 -4.68 4.78
N VAL A 54 13.43 -4.66 6.02
CA VAL A 54 12.47 -3.64 6.47
C VAL A 54 13.10 -2.24 6.45
N ILE A 55 14.37 -2.10 6.86
CA ILE A 55 15.11 -0.83 6.80
C ILE A 55 15.31 -0.38 5.36
N LEU A 56 15.66 -1.29 4.45
CA LEU A 56 15.85 -0.98 3.03
C LEU A 56 14.53 -0.53 2.39
N MET A 57 13.45 -1.27 2.66
CA MET A 57 12.09 -0.91 2.25
C MET A 57 11.69 0.48 2.78
N TRP A 58 11.93 0.74 4.06
CA TRP A 58 11.63 2.03 4.69
C TRP A 58 12.41 3.17 4.04
N THR A 59 13.70 2.96 3.75
CA THR A 59 14.54 3.96 3.09
C THR A 59 14.00 4.27 1.68
N GLY A 60 13.70 3.24 0.88
CA GLY A 60 13.12 3.42 -0.45
C GLY A 60 11.76 4.15 -0.41
N ASN A 61 10.93 3.85 0.59
CA ASN A 61 9.65 4.53 0.76
C ASN A 61 9.80 6.02 1.11
N ASN A 62 10.79 6.39 1.92
CA ASN A 62 11.04 7.79 2.28
C ASN A 62 11.59 8.60 1.11
N VAL A 63 12.46 8.02 0.28
CA VAL A 63 12.99 8.66 -0.94
C VAL A 63 11.87 8.94 -1.94
N THR A 64 10.90 8.03 -2.06
CA THR A 64 9.77 8.18 -2.99
C THR A 64 8.63 9.04 -2.44
N ARG A 65 8.71 9.50 -1.18
CA ARG A 65 7.64 10.24 -0.50
C ARG A 65 7.15 11.48 -1.27
N PRO A 66 8.02 12.37 -1.80
CA PRO A 66 7.55 13.55 -2.53
C PRO A 66 6.72 13.20 -3.76
N PHE A 67 7.14 12.16 -4.50
CA PHE A 67 6.41 11.67 -5.67
C PHE A 67 5.05 11.10 -5.32
N ARG A 68 4.94 10.40 -4.18
CA ARG A 68 3.67 9.83 -3.71
C ARG A 68 2.70 10.90 -3.25
N VAL A 69 3.18 11.94 -2.58
CA VAL A 69 2.36 13.11 -2.22
C VAL A 69 1.88 13.84 -3.48
N ALA A 70 2.77 14.09 -4.43
CA ALA A 70 2.42 14.75 -5.70
C ALA A 70 1.44 13.92 -6.52
N GLY A 71 1.68 12.61 -6.64
CA GLY A 71 0.80 11.67 -7.32
C GLY A 71 -0.57 11.57 -6.65
N ALA A 72 -0.63 11.53 -5.31
CA ALA A 72 -1.88 11.51 -4.57
C ALA A 72 -2.69 12.79 -4.79
N ALA A 73 -2.04 13.95 -4.79
CA ALA A 73 -2.69 15.23 -5.09
C ALA A 73 -3.25 15.27 -6.52
N ALA A 74 -2.49 14.77 -7.50
CA ALA A 74 -2.93 14.71 -8.89
C ALA A 74 -4.09 13.72 -9.11
N LEU A 75 -4.09 12.59 -8.40
CA LEU A 75 -5.14 11.56 -8.51
C LEU A 75 -6.34 11.78 -7.60
N ALA A 76 -6.28 12.67 -6.62
CA ALA A 76 -7.39 12.96 -5.70
C ALA A 76 -8.76 13.13 -6.39
N PRO A 77 -8.92 13.92 -7.48
CA PRO A 77 -10.22 14.06 -8.15
C PRO A 77 -10.69 12.77 -8.84
N ILE A 78 -9.77 11.94 -9.32
CA ILE A 78 -10.09 10.65 -9.94
C ILE A 78 -10.55 9.66 -8.86
N VAL A 79 -9.84 9.63 -7.73
CA VAL A 79 -10.16 8.79 -6.58
C VAL A 79 -11.50 9.17 -5.96
N ASP A 80 -11.83 10.46 -5.87
CA ASP A 80 -13.15 10.89 -5.39
C ASP A 80 -14.28 10.38 -6.31
N LYS A 81 -14.12 10.48 -7.63
CA LYS A 81 -15.09 9.92 -8.60
C LYS A 81 -15.22 8.40 -8.47
N ALA A 82 -14.10 7.70 -8.28
CA ALA A 82 -14.09 6.26 -8.09
C ALA A 82 -14.84 5.86 -6.80
N LEU A 83 -14.59 6.56 -5.69
CA LEU A 83 -15.30 6.35 -4.43
C LEU A 83 -16.81 6.58 -4.55
N GLN A 84 -17.23 7.64 -5.25
CA GLN A 84 -18.65 7.88 -5.51
C GLN A 84 -19.28 6.77 -6.36
N LYS A 85 -18.54 6.24 -7.36
CA LYS A 85 -19.01 5.10 -8.16
C LYS A 85 -19.15 3.85 -7.30
N ILE A 86 -18.15 3.51 -6.49
CA ILE A 86 -18.18 2.35 -5.58
C ILE A 86 -19.34 2.48 -4.59
N GLN A 87 -19.52 3.66 -3.99
CA GLN A 87 -20.65 3.91 -3.09
C GLN A 87 -21.99 3.62 -3.77
N LYS A 88 -22.20 4.12 -5.00
CA LYS A 88 -23.44 3.90 -5.75
C LYS A 88 -23.62 2.43 -6.15
N THR A 89 -22.58 1.77 -6.64
CA THR A 89 -22.64 0.38 -7.10
C THR A 89 -22.90 -0.60 -5.96
N LEU A 90 -22.31 -0.36 -4.79
CA LEU A 90 -22.49 -1.21 -3.61
C LEU A 90 -23.66 -0.75 -2.71
N ASN A 91 -24.41 0.27 -3.14
CA ASN A 91 -25.51 0.89 -2.40
C ASN A 91 -25.15 1.21 -0.94
N LEU A 92 -23.95 1.76 -0.71
CA LEU A 92 -23.40 2.01 0.62
C LEU A 92 -23.98 3.28 1.24
N PRO A 93 -24.21 3.29 2.57
CA PRO A 93 -24.89 4.38 3.26
C PRO A 93 -24.11 5.69 3.22
N ASN A 94 -22.78 5.64 3.15
CA ASN A 94 -21.94 6.83 3.07
C ASN A 94 -20.63 6.56 2.31
N GLN A 95 -20.02 7.61 1.78
CA GLN A 95 -18.72 7.58 1.08
C GLN A 95 -17.58 7.06 1.98
N VAL A 96 -17.70 7.24 3.31
CA VAL A 96 -16.74 6.69 4.29
C VAL A 96 -16.75 5.16 4.31
N PHE A 97 -17.92 4.52 4.13
CA PHE A 97 -17.97 3.05 4.03
C PHE A 97 -17.31 2.56 2.74
N ALA A 98 -17.51 3.27 1.63
CA ALA A 98 -16.81 2.97 0.38
C ALA A 98 -15.29 3.12 0.54
N PHE A 99 -14.84 4.18 1.23
CA PHE A 99 -13.43 4.37 1.58
C PHE A 99 -12.89 3.21 2.41
N MET A 100 -13.55 2.86 3.52
CA MET A 100 -13.12 1.76 4.38
C MET A 100 -13.07 0.43 3.63
N ALA A 101 -14.05 0.14 2.77
CA ALA A 101 -14.06 -1.07 1.96
C ALA A 101 -12.84 -1.13 1.03
N VAL A 102 -12.50 -0.02 0.36
CA VAL A 102 -11.33 0.04 -0.52
C VAL A 102 -10.04 -0.13 0.28
N VAL A 103 -9.89 0.60 1.40
CA VAL A 103 -8.70 0.49 2.26
C VAL A 103 -8.53 -0.94 2.77
N ALA A 104 -9.58 -1.55 3.31
CA ALA A 104 -9.55 -2.92 3.81
C ALA A 104 -9.16 -3.90 2.70
N THR A 105 -9.78 -3.79 1.52
CA THR A 105 -9.47 -4.65 0.38
C THR A 105 -8.00 -4.54 -0.03
N VAL A 106 -7.50 -3.31 -0.18
CA VAL A 106 -6.11 -3.08 -0.59
C VAL A 106 -5.13 -3.55 0.48
N ALA A 107 -5.39 -3.25 1.75
CA ALA A 107 -4.56 -3.70 2.86
C ALA A 107 -4.52 -5.24 2.93
N SER A 108 -5.68 -5.91 2.79
CA SER A 108 -5.75 -7.37 2.72
C SER A 108 -4.95 -7.92 1.55
N LEU A 109 -5.04 -7.32 0.36
CA LEU A 109 -4.26 -7.74 -0.81
C LEU A 109 -2.75 -7.58 -0.57
N CYS A 110 -2.30 -6.44 -0.02
CA CYS A 110 -0.89 -6.22 0.33
C CYS A 110 -0.39 -7.25 1.34
N LEU A 111 -1.15 -7.49 2.41
CA LEU A 111 -0.82 -8.49 3.42
C LEU A 111 -0.81 -9.91 2.86
N LEU A 112 -1.74 -10.24 1.96
CA LEU A 112 -1.76 -11.54 1.27
C LEU A 112 -0.53 -11.72 0.39
N VAL A 113 -0.13 -10.71 -0.39
CA VAL A 113 1.07 -10.80 -1.24
C VAL A 113 2.33 -11.03 -0.40
N VAL A 114 2.51 -10.25 0.67
CA VAL A 114 3.66 -10.40 1.59
C VAL A 114 3.60 -11.74 2.33
N GLY A 115 2.42 -12.11 2.85
CA GLY A 115 2.22 -13.36 3.57
C GLY A 115 2.47 -14.59 2.69
N LEU A 116 1.93 -14.61 1.48
CA LEU A 116 2.17 -15.68 0.51
C LEU A 116 3.64 -15.76 0.10
N LEU A 117 4.32 -14.62 -0.08
CA LEU A 117 5.75 -14.61 -0.37
C LEU A 117 6.54 -15.30 0.76
N ILE A 118 6.30 -14.89 2.01
CA ILE A 118 6.97 -15.47 3.17
C ILE A 118 6.63 -16.97 3.31
N LEU A 119 5.36 -17.34 3.21
CA LEU A 119 4.90 -18.72 3.32
C LEU A 119 5.45 -19.61 2.19
N SER A 120 5.57 -19.10 0.96
CA SER A 120 6.11 -19.85 -0.18
C SER A 120 7.58 -20.26 -0.01
N ARG A 121 8.28 -19.56 0.88
CA ARG A 121 9.68 -19.79 1.26
C ARG A 121 9.80 -20.47 2.62
N TRP A 122 8.73 -20.55 3.41
CA TRP A 122 8.78 -21.14 4.74
C TRP A 122 9.14 -22.63 4.67
N GLY A 123 10.20 -23.03 5.37
CA GLY A 123 10.69 -24.41 5.38
C GLY A 123 11.57 -24.82 4.19
N LYS A 124 11.89 -23.89 3.29
CA LYS A 124 13.00 -24.00 2.33
C LYS A 124 14.19 -23.19 2.83
#